data_AF-A0A061N285-F1
#
_entry.id   AF-A0A061N285-F1
#
_cell.length_a   1.000
_cell.length_b   1.000
_cell.length_c   1.000
_cell.angle_alpha   90.00
_cell.angle_beta   90.00
_cell.angle_gamma   90.00
#
_symmetry.space_group_name_H-M   'P 1'
#
loop_
_entity.id
_entity.type
_entity.pdbx_description
1 polymer ?
#
loop_
_entity_poly.entity_id
_entity_poly.type
_entity_poly.pdbx_seq_one_letter_code
_entity_poly.pdbx_strand_id
1 'polypeptide(L)' 'MYPEAECELTHSNAFELLVAVILSAQCTDALVNKVTPGLFDKYRQPEDYVNATQEEVEEDIRRIGLFRNKAKKLTEDE' A
#
# COMPACT_ATOMS: atom_id res chain seq x y z
N MET A 1 24.47 3.58 17.77
CA MET A 1 23.19 2.84 17.94
C MET A 1 22.07 3.85 17.77
N TYR A 2 20.99 3.48 17.09
CA TYR A 2 19.76 4.27 16.99
C TYR A 2 18.72 3.62 17.92
N PRO A 3 18.67 4.02 19.20
CA PRO A 3 17.82 3.38 20.22
C PRO A 3 16.31 3.56 19.96
N GLU A 4 15.92 4.43 19.03
CA GLU A 4 14.54 4.79 18.68
C GLU A 4 14.24 4.48 17.21
N ALA A 5 14.89 3.47 16.62
CA ALA A 5 14.60 3.06 15.25
C ALA A 5 13.19 2.43 15.18
N GLU A 6 12.23 3.18 14.65
CA GLU A 6 10.85 2.75 14.44
C GLU A 6 10.60 2.45 12.95
N CYS A 7 9.45 1.84 12.65
CA CYS A 7 9.03 1.62 11.27
C CYS A 7 8.76 2.97 10.59
N GLU A 8 9.43 3.25 9.47
CA GLU A 8 9.24 4.52 8.75
C GLU A 8 7.94 4.56 7.92
N LEU A 9 7.29 3.41 7.69
CA LEU A 9 6.02 3.33 6.97
C LEU A 9 4.88 3.86 7.84
N THR A 10 4.17 4.86 7.34
CA THR A 10 3.02 5.46 8.04
C THR A 10 1.81 4.53 7.95
N HIS A 11 1.29 4.11 9.11
CA HIS A 11 0.12 3.23 9.23
C HIS A 11 -0.56 3.42 10.60
N SER A 12 -1.86 3.13 10.67
CA SER A 12 -2.69 3.27 11.87
C SER A 12 -3.11 1.92 12.45
N ASN A 13 -2.97 0.85 11.68
CA ASN A 13 -3.36 -0.50 12.04
C ASN A 13 -2.52 -1.55 11.27
N ALA A 14 -2.68 -2.82 11.63
CA ALA A 14 -1.92 -3.92 11.03
C ALA A 14 -2.22 -4.12 9.53
N PHE A 15 -3.44 -3.81 9.08
CA PHE A 15 -3.83 -3.94 7.68
C PHE A 15 -3.14 -2.88 6.82
N GLU A 16 -3.18 -1.63 7.24
CA GLU A 16 -2.46 -0.53 6.58
C GLU A 16 -0.95 -0.81 6.52
N LEU A 17 -0.36 -1.37 7.58
CA LEU A 17 1.05 -1.77 7.58
C LEU A 17 1.32 -2.85 6.53
N LEU A 18 0.47 -3.88 6.43
CA LEU A 18 0.62 -4.95 5.44
C LEU A 18 0.60 -4.38 4.01
N VAL A 19 -0.38 -3.52 3.72
CA VAL A 19 -0.47 -2.86 2.41
C VAL A 19 0.77 -2.01 2.15
N ALA A 20 1.21 -1.19 3.12
CA ALA A 20 2.41 -0.37 3.00
C ALA A 20 3.67 -1.22 2.73
N VAL A 21 3.81 -2.39 3.37
CA VAL A 21 4.92 -3.33 3.15
C VAL A 21 4.86 -3.95 1.74
N ILE A 22 3.68 -4.31 1.24
CA ILE A 22 3.52 -4.79 -0.14
C ILE A 22 3.97 -3.69 -1.12
N LEU A 23 3.61 -2.44 -0.86
CA LEU A 23 3.97 -1.29 -1.68
C LEU A 23 5.44 -0.89 -1.59
N SER A 24 6.11 -1.15 -0.47
CA SER A 24 7.53 -0.79 -0.26
C SER A 24 8.51 -1.67 -1.03
N ALA A 25 8.08 -2.82 -1.55
CA ALA A 25 8.95 -3.69 -2.36
C ALA A 25 9.57 -2.93 -3.54
N GLN A 26 10.90 -2.76 -3.54
CA GLN A 26 11.64 -1.97 -4.54
C GLN A 26 11.12 -0.53 -4.69
N CYS A 27 10.67 0.07 -3.59
CA CYS A 27 10.19 1.45 -3.50
C CYS A 27 10.76 2.08 -2.22
N THR A 28 10.82 3.42 -2.15
CA THR A 28 11.26 4.11 -0.93
C THR A 28 10.07 4.35 0.00
N ASP A 29 10.30 4.26 1.31
CA ASP A 29 9.26 4.52 2.33
C ASP A 29 8.68 5.94 2.17
N ALA A 30 9.51 6.92 1.80
CA ALA A 30 9.07 8.28 1.51
C ALA A 30 8.09 8.39 0.32
N LEU A 31 8.16 7.50 -0.67
CA LEU A 31 7.20 7.48 -1.78
C LEU A 31 5.94 6.71 -1.38
N VAL A 32 6.07 5.61 -0.65
CA VAL A 32 4.94 4.87 -0.10
C VAL A 32 4.08 5.79 0.79
N ASN A 33 4.70 6.50 1.73
CA ASN A 33 4.03 7.44 2.64
C ASN A 33 3.38 8.64 1.94
N LYS A 34 3.75 8.95 0.69
CA LYS A 34 3.07 9.97 -0.13
C LYS A 34 1.81 9.45 -0.80
N VAL A 35 1.73 8.14 -1.04
CA VAL A 35 0.62 7.49 -1.76
C VAL A 35 -0.40 6.94 -0.78
N THR A 36 0.06 6.33 0.32
CA THR A 36 -0.80 5.61 1.26
C THR A 36 -1.88 6.45 1.95
N PRO A 37 -1.72 7.76 2.26
CA PRO A 37 -2.81 8.52 2.90
C PRO A 37 -4.09 8.55 2.06
N GLY A 38 -3.97 8.87 0.77
CA GLY A 38 -5.12 8.85 -0.14
C GLY A 38 -5.62 7.44 -0.45
N LEU A 39 -4.71 6.45 -0.46
CA LEU A 39 -5.06 5.05 -0.65
C LEU A 39 -5.89 4.51 0.52
N PHE A 40 -5.48 4.78 1.77
CA PHE A 40 -6.15 4.31 2.98
C PHE A 40 -7.46 5.06 3.25
N ASP A 41 -7.57 6.31 2.82
CA ASP A 41 -8.85 7.03 2.84
C ASP A 41 -9.90 6.37 1.93
N LYS A 42 -9.45 5.85 0.78
CA LYS A 42 -10.27 5.18 -0.25
C LYS A 42 -10.57 3.71 0.08
N TYR A 43 -9.58 2.98 0.57
CA TYR A 43 -9.64 1.56 0.89
C TYR A 43 -9.31 1.34 2.37
N ARG A 44 -10.35 1.17 3.19
CA ARG A 44 -10.25 1.13 4.66
C ARG A 44 -10.21 -0.27 5.23
N GLN A 45 -10.71 -1.23 4.47
CA GLN A 45 -10.81 -2.64 4.85
C GLN A 45 -10.44 -3.53 3.65
N PRO A 46 -10.04 -4.80 3.88
CA PRO A 46 -9.67 -5.72 2.80
C PRO A 46 -10.72 -5.84 1.70
N GLU A 47 -12.00 -5.84 2.08
CA GLU A 47 -13.13 -5.94 1.16
C GLU A 47 -13.17 -4.79 0.15
N ASP A 48 -12.67 -3.61 0.51
CA ASP A 48 -12.64 -2.48 -0.42
C ASP A 48 -11.66 -2.73 -1.57
N TYR A 49 -10.54 -3.42 -1.31
CA TYR A 49 -9.58 -3.79 -2.35
C TYR A 49 -10.08 -4.94 -3.22
N VAL A 50 -10.67 -5.98 -2.62
CA VAL A 50 -11.20 -7.13 -3.36
C VAL A 50 -12.38 -6.73 -4.26
N ASN A 51 -13.18 -5.75 -3.86
CA ASN A 51 -14.27 -5.22 -4.67
C ASN A 51 -13.84 -4.20 -5.74
N ALA A 52 -12.60 -3.70 -5.67
CA ALA A 52 -12.06 -2.77 -6.66
C ALA A 52 -11.57 -3.51 -7.91
N THR A 53 -11.59 -2.85 -9.06
CA THR A 53 -10.93 -3.43 -10.24
C THR A 53 -9.42 -3.28 -10.14
N GLN A 54 -8.67 -4.23 -10.70
CA GLN A 54 -7.21 -4.13 -10.74
C GLN A 54 -6.77 -2.82 -11.41
N GLU A 55 -7.42 -2.40 -12.50
CA GLU A 55 -7.10 -1.15 -13.21
C GLU A 55 -7.31 0.09 -12.34
N GLU A 56 -8.33 0.09 -11.47
CA GLU A 56 -8.57 1.19 -10.54
C GLU A 56 -7.44 1.31 -9.51
N VAL A 57 -7.08 0.19 -8.88
CA VAL A 57 -5.97 0.14 -7.93
C VAL A 57 -4.65 0.49 -8.63
N GLU A 58 -4.41 0.00 -9.85
CA GLU A 58 -3.23 0.32 -10.65
C GLU A 58 -3.05 1.84 -10.85
N GLU A 59 -4.13 2.57 -11.13
CA GLU A 59 -4.08 4.02 -11.30
C GLU A 59 -3.84 4.74 -9.96
N ASP A 60 -4.47 4.27 -8.87
CA ASP A 60 -4.27 4.84 -7.52
C ASP A 60 -2.82 4.70 -7.04
N ILE A 61 -2.17 3.57 -7.35
CA ILE A 61 -0.76 3.31 -6.97
C ILE A 61 0.23 3.46 -8.14
N ARG A 62 -0.15 4.12 -9.24
CA ARG A 62 0.66 4.23 -10.47
C ARG A 62 2.05 4.81 -10.26
N ARG A 63 2.23 5.64 -9.23
CA ARG A 63 3.52 6.25 -8.85
C ARG A 63 4.50 5.23 -8.24
N ILE A 64 3.99 4.09 -7.77
CA ILE A 64 4.77 3.03 -7.15
C ILE A 64 5.34 2.11 -8.24
N GLY A 65 6.64 1.78 -8.12
CA GLY A 65 7.27 0.80 -9.01
C GLY A 65 6.58 -0.56 -8.90
N LEU A 66 6.49 -1.30 -10.02
CA LEU A 66 5.82 -2.61 -10.10
C LEU A 66 4.30 -2.56 -9.78
N PHE A 67 3.65 -1.40 -9.98
CA PHE A 67 2.25 -1.16 -9.60
C PHE A 67 1.29 -2.24 -10.11
N ARG A 68 1.45 -2.76 -11.33
CA ARG A 68 0.59 -3.85 -11.87
C ARG A 68 0.58 -5.10 -11.00
N ASN A 69 1.78 -5.59 -10.66
CA ASN A 69 1.91 -6.79 -9.84
C ASN A 69 1.47 -6.54 -8.39
N LYS A 70 1.65 -5.32 -7.89
CA LYS A 70 1.22 -4.93 -6.54
C LYS A 70 -0.29 -4.77 -6.45
N ALA A 71 -0.92 -4.11 -7.43
CA ALA A 71 -2.37 -3.96 -7.53
C ALA A 71 -3.02 -5.34 -7.59
N LYS A 72 -2.52 -6.22 -8.47
CA LYS A 72 -2.97 -7.61 -8.54
C LYS A 72 -2.95 -8.31 -7.18
N LYS A 73 -1.85 -8.22 -6.43
CA LYS A 73 -1.74 -8.80 -5.08
C LYS A 73 -2.71 -8.23 -4.06
N LEU A 74 -3.16 -6.98 -4.23
CA LEU A 74 -4.10 -6.32 -3.33
C LEU A 74 -5.54 -6.70 -3.67
N THR A 75 -5.84 -6.99 -4.94
CA THR A 75 -7.19 -7.32 -5.42
C THR A 75 -7.44 -8.82 -5.55
N GLU A 76 -6.44 -9.68 -5.31
CA GLU A 76 -6.59 -11.13 -5.35
C GLU A 76 -7.35 -11.65 -4.13
N ASP A 77 -8.34 -12.52 -4.37
CA ASP A 77 -9.08 -13.28 -3.36
C ASP A 77 -8.62 -14.74 -3.50
N GLU A 78 -7.74 -15.21 -2.61
CA GLU A 78 -7.29 -16.63 -2.55
C GLU A 78 -8.12 -17.46 -1.57
#